data_AF-A0A086BIY6-F1
#
_entry.id   AF-A0A086BIY6-F1
#
_cell.length_a   1.000
_cell.length_b   1.000
_cell.length_c   1.000
_cell.angle_alpha   90.00
_cell.angle_beta   90.00
_cell.angle_gamma   90.00
#
_symmetry.space_group_name_H-M   'P 1'
#
loop_
_entity.id
_entity.type
_entity.pdbx_description
1 polymer ?
#
loop_
_entity_poly.entity_id
_entity_poly.type
_entity_poly.pdbx_seq_one_letter_code
_entity_poly.pdbx_strand_id
1 'polypeptide(L)'
;MEDAFKVILYFNNGFLLICALIGLLKYKLLRSTEKWYLYYIIFLFLIEAAVKISIYLLQLGNVDFLYPIYVSGELFMLASLFIRKSALSYYWYIPVAVLIGFFFIESDFGTHDLKKIISNIVVICFAGYSLLTEMRRSKISDRFILVDGFIFLYYAVSVFIFFMLRQLKTFSNDEVYMIWGMNNLLCSFLYISIIYTFLKLKK
;
A
#
# COMPACT_ATOMS: atom_id res chain seq x y z
N MET A 1 -22.77 -4.36 -10.99
CA MET A 1 -21.31 -4.64 -10.81
C MET A 1 -20.92 -4.93 -9.36
N GLU A 2 -21.81 -4.70 -8.40
CA GLU A 2 -21.54 -4.81 -6.96
C GLU A 2 -21.11 -6.22 -6.48
N ASP A 3 -21.75 -7.30 -6.96
CA ASP A 3 -21.40 -8.65 -6.52
C ASP A 3 -20.00 -9.08 -6.98
N ALA A 4 -19.64 -8.72 -8.22
CA ALA A 4 -18.29 -8.95 -8.73
C ALA A 4 -17.25 -8.16 -7.92
N PHE A 5 -17.56 -6.92 -7.55
CA PHE A 5 -16.71 -6.11 -6.68
C PHE A 5 -16.53 -6.75 -5.28
N LYS A 6 -17.61 -7.23 -4.66
CA LYS A 6 -17.55 -7.94 -3.37
C LYS A 6 -16.67 -9.18 -3.44
N VAL A 7 -16.80 -9.99 -4.49
CA VAL A 7 -15.96 -11.17 -4.71
C VAL A 7 -14.48 -10.77 -4.80
N ILE A 8 -14.13 -9.77 -5.61
CA ILE A 8 -12.76 -9.25 -5.73
C ILE A 8 -12.24 -8.77 -4.37
N LEU A 9 -13.07 -8.05 -3.60
CA LEU A 9 -12.71 -7.56 -2.28
C LEU A 9 -12.43 -8.70 -1.29
N TYR A 10 -13.24 -9.76 -1.28
CA TYR A 10 -13.00 -10.94 -0.45
C TYR A 10 -11.71 -11.67 -0.85
N PHE A 11 -11.45 -11.81 -2.15
CA PHE A 11 -10.18 -12.36 -2.63
C PHE A 11 -8.98 -11.54 -2.18
N ASN A 12 -9.05 -10.22 -2.35
CA ASN A 12 -7.98 -9.31 -1.95
C ASN A 12 -7.67 -9.44 -0.44
N ASN A 13 -8.73 -9.49 0.37
CA ASN A 13 -8.63 -9.68 1.82
C ASN A 13 -8.07 -11.06 2.21
N GLY A 14 -8.44 -12.11 1.48
CA GLY A 14 -7.87 -13.45 1.65
C GLY A 14 -6.37 -13.47 1.35
N PHE A 15 -5.94 -12.84 0.25
CA PHE A 15 -4.52 -12.73 -0.09
C PHE A 15 -3.75 -11.91 0.94
N LEU A 16 -4.31 -10.81 1.45
CA LEU A 16 -3.69 -10.01 2.52
C LEU A 16 -3.46 -10.85 3.78
N LEU A 17 -4.47 -11.62 4.21
CA LEU A 17 -4.37 -12.51 5.36
C LEU A 17 -3.28 -13.59 5.15
N ILE A 18 -3.29 -14.26 4.00
CA ILE A 18 -2.28 -15.28 3.66
C ILE A 18 -0.88 -14.65 3.65
N CYS A 19 -0.74 -13.46 3.09
CA CYS A 19 0.52 -12.72 3.05
C CYS A 19 1.04 -12.41 4.46
N ALA A 20 0.18 -11.92 5.35
CA ALA A 20 0.52 -11.64 6.75
C ALA A 20 0.96 -12.91 7.49
N LEU A 21 0.22 -14.02 7.36
CA LEU A 21 0.55 -15.29 7.99
C LEU A 21 1.89 -15.85 7.50
N ILE A 22 2.10 -15.94 6.19
CA ILE A 22 3.36 -16.45 5.61
C ILE A 22 4.53 -15.55 6.02
N GLY A 23 4.35 -14.23 5.98
CA GLY A 23 5.35 -13.27 6.40
C GLY A 23 5.76 -13.41 7.87
N LEU A 24 4.80 -13.65 8.77
CA LEU A 24 5.06 -13.95 10.18
C LEU A 24 5.82 -15.28 10.36
N LEU A 25 5.42 -16.34 9.65
CA LEU A 25 6.11 -17.64 9.69
C LEU A 25 7.57 -17.53 9.21
N LYS A 26 7.82 -16.67 8.23
CA LYS A 26 9.16 -16.43 7.64
C LYS A 26 9.93 -15.31 8.32
N TYR A 27 9.42 -14.70 9.40
CA TYR A 27 10.02 -13.51 10.03
C TYR A 27 11.50 -13.68 10.40
N LYS A 28 11.88 -14.87 10.90
CA LYS A 28 13.27 -15.17 11.28
C LYS A 28 14.25 -15.22 10.09
N LEU A 29 13.74 -15.39 8.87
CA LEU A 29 14.54 -15.49 7.63
C LEU A 29 14.72 -14.14 6.92
N LEU A 30 13.94 -13.13 7.34
CA LEU A 30 13.97 -11.80 6.75
C LEU A 30 15.15 -10.99 7.32
N ARG A 31 15.88 -10.33 6.43
CA ARG A 31 16.88 -9.31 6.81
C ARG A 31 16.20 -8.10 7.44
N SER A 32 16.94 -7.29 8.18
CA SER A 32 16.41 -6.10 8.86
C SER A 32 15.66 -5.13 7.91
N THR A 33 16.13 -5.00 6.67
CA THR A 33 15.46 -4.20 5.63
C THR A 33 14.18 -4.86 5.13
N GLU A 34 14.19 -6.17 4.88
CA GLU A 34 13.06 -6.93 4.35
C GLU A 34 11.89 -7.05 5.35
N LYS A 35 12.16 -6.91 6.65
CA LYS A 35 11.11 -6.86 7.67
C LYS A 35 10.13 -5.70 7.46
N TRP A 36 10.53 -4.63 6.77
CA TRP A 36 9.63 -3.53 6.44
C TRP A 36 8.52 -3.92 5.48
N TYR A 37 8.72 -4.90 4.57
CA TYR A 37 7.61 -5.45 3.78
C TYR A 37 6.59 -6.13 4.67
N LEU A 38 7.05 -6.85 5.71
CA LEU A 38 6.15 -7.48 6.66
C LEU A 38 5.40 -6.42 7.50
N TYR A 39 6.08 -5.39 7.99
CA TYR A 39 5.43 -4.32 8.74
C TYR A 39 4.38 -3.58 7.91
N TYR A 40 4.68 -3.34 6.63
CA TYR A 40 3.70 -2.80 5.68
C TYR A 40 2.45 -3.70 5.55
N ILE A 41 2.64 -5.01 5.35
CA ILE A 41 1.52 -5.95 5.20
C ILE A 41 0.71 -6.10 6.49
N ILE A 42 1.37 -6.19 7.64
CA ILE A 42 0.69 -6.23 8.94
C ILE A 42 -0.09 -4.94 9.18
N PHE A 43 0.49 -3.78 8.85
CA PHE A 43 -0.19 -2.50 8.98
C PHE A 43 -1.47 -2.46 8.14
N LEU A 44 -1.40 -2.84 6.87
CA LEU A 44 -2.58 -2.92 6.00
C LEU A 44 -3.64 -3.88 6.55
N PHE A 45 -3.22 -5.05 7.03
CA PHE A 45 -4.11 -6.03 7.65
C PHE A 45 -4.82 -5.47 8.89
N LEU A 46 -4.10 -4.76 9.76
CA LEU A 46 -4.67 -4.16 10.97
C LEU A 46 -5.66 -3.05 10.64
N ILE A 47 -5.37 -2.20 9.65
CA ILE A 47 -6.31 -1.17 9.20
C ILE A 47 -7.58 -1.80 8.63
N GLU A 48 -7.47 -2.80 7.76
CA GLU A 48 -8.63 -3.49 7.19
C GLU A 48 -9.47 -4.19 8.28
N ALA A 49 -8.80 -4.80 9.26
CA ALA A 49 -9.47 -5.38 10.42
C ALA A 49 -10.19 -4.31 11.27
N ALA A 50 -9.55 -3.16 11.50
CA ALA A 50 -10.14 -2.05 12.24
C ALA A 50 -11.37 -1.47 11.55
N VAL A 51 -11.34 -1.33 10.22
CA VAL A 51 -12.50 -0.90 9.42
C VAL A 51 -13.66 -1.89 9.61
N LYS A 52 -13.41 -3.19 9.46
CA LYS A 52 -14.45 -4.23 9.61
C LYS A 52 -15.01 -4.29 11.03
N ILE A 53 -14.16 -4.22 12.05
CA ILE A 53 -14.60 -4.20 13.45
C ILE A 53 -15.47 -2.95 13.71
N SER A 54 -15.06 -1.80 13.18
CA SER A 54 -15.82 -0.55 13.33
C SER A 54 -17.21 -0.63 12.70
N ILE A 55 -17.32 -1.22 11.50
CA ILE A 55 -18.59 -1.35 10.79
C ILE A 55 -19.46 -2.46 11.40
N TYR A 56 -18.92 -3.66 11.60
CA TYR A 56 -19.73 -4.83 11.98
C TYR A 56 -19.95 -4.96 13.49
N LEU A 57 -18.95 -4.65 14.32
CA LEU A 57 -19.04 -4.82 15.77
C LEU A 57 -19.51 -3.54 16.46
N LEU A 58 -18.98 -2.38 16.06
CA LEU A 58 -19.30 -1.09 16.68
C LEU A 58 -20.47 -0.36 15.98
N GLN A 59 -20.94 -0.86 14.83
CA GLN A 59 -22.02 -0.27 14.03
C GLN A 59 -21.81 1.22 13.73
N LEU A 60 -20.55 1.64 13.61
CA LEU A 60 -20.21 3.02 13.28
C LEU A 60 -20.59 3.28 11.82
N GLY A 61 -21.50 4.23 11.60
CA GLY A 61 -21.93 4.64 10.25
C GLY A 61 -20.85 5.36 9.44
N ASN A 62 -19.75 5.78 10.07
CA ASN A 62 -18.64 6.47 9.43
C ASN A 62 -17.29 5.97 9.99
N VAL A 63 -16.37 5.59 9.10
CA VAL A 63 -15.01 5.11 9.40
C VAL A 63 -13.90 6.02 8.85
N ASP A 64 -14.26 7.23 8.40
CA ASP A 64 -13.37 8.18 7.75
C ASP A 64 -12.23 8.65 8.66
N PHE A 65 -12.40 8.55 9.99
CA PHE A 65 -11.33 8.82 10.96
C PHE A 65 -10.12 7.88 10.80
N LEU A 66 -10.31 6.70 10.23
CA LEU A 66 -9.21 5.76 9.93
C LEU A 66 -8.43 6.17 8.68
N TYR A 67 -9.00 7.02 7.82
CA TYR A 67 -8.39 7.37 6.54
C TYR A 67 -7.06 8.13 6.69
N PRO A 68 -6.93 9.18 7.53
CA PRO A 68 -5.64 9.83 7.76
C PRO A 68 -4.58 8.87 8.33
N ILE A 69 -4.99 7.92 9.19
CA ILE A 69 -4.11 6.90 9.76
C ILE A 69 -3.63 5.97 8.66
N TYR A 70 -4.54 5.50 7.81
CA TYR A 70 -4.25 4.63 6.67
C TYR A 70 -3.25 5.27 5.72
N VAL A 71 -3.52 6.48 5.22
CA VAL A 71 -2.66 7.17 4.25
C VAL A 71 -1.28 7.46 4.84
N SER A 72 -1.24 7.97 6.07
CA SER A 72 0.01 8.33 6.73
C SER A 72 0.87 7.13 7.09
N GLY A 73 0.25 6.08 7.63
CA GLY A 73 0.95 4.85 8.01
C GLY A 73 1.45 4.08 6.78
N GLU A 74 0.67 4.05 5.70
CA GLU A 74 1.12 3.46 4.43
C GLU A 74 2.35 4.20 3.87
N LEU A 75 2.28 5.54 3.82
CA LEU A 75 3.41 6.38 3.39
C LEU A 75 4.63 6.14 4.28
N PHE A 76 4.45 6.11 5.60
CA PHE A 76 5.53 5.90 6.56
C PHE A 76 6.23 4.55 6.35
N MET A 77 5.45 3.46 6.23
CA MET A 77 5.98 2.11 6.07
C MET A 77 6.77 1.97 4.76
N LEU A 78 6.21 2.45 3.66
CA LEU A 78 6.85 2.35 2.34
C LEU A 78 8.03 3.30 2.17
N ALA A 79 7.93 4.54 2.64
CA ALA A 79 9.06 5.45 2.61
C ALA A 79 10.22 4.92 3.48
N SER A 80 9.91 4.40 4.69
CA SER A 80 10.92 3.79 5.56
C SER A 80 11.60 2.58 4.93
N LEU A 81 10.82 1.73 4.23
CA LEU A 81 11.32 0.60 3.47
C LEU A 81 12.35 1.07 2.43
N PHE A 82 11.97 2.00 1.55
CA PHE A 82 12.82 2.42 0.43
C PHE A 82 14.00 3.28 0.86
N ILE A 83 13.85 4.14 1.87
CA ILE A 83 14.97 4.92 2.44
C ILE A 83 16.06 3.96 2.95
N ARG A 84 15.68 2.93 3.72
CA ARG A 84 16.63 1.95 4.24
C ARG A 84 17.21 1.07 3.14
N LYS A 85 16.36 0.63 2.20
CA LYS A 85 16.76 -0.27 1.12
C LYS A 85 17.76 0.38 0.16
N SER A 86 17.53 1.63 -0.21
CA SER A 86 18.41 2.40 -1.08
C SER A 86 19.58 3.05 -0.33
N ALA A 87 19.74 2.77 0.97
CA ALA A 87 20.78 3.34 1.85
C ALA A 87 20.83 4.88 1.78
N LEU A 88 19.66 5.52 1.69
CA LEU A 88 19.53 6.97 1.67
C LEU A 88 19.87 7.57 3.04
N SER A 89 20.31 8.82 3.04
CA SER A 89 20.61 9.55 4.28
C SER A 89 19.36 9.72 5.15
N TYR A 90 19.55 9.74 6.47
CA TYR A 90 18.48 9.90 7.44
C TYR A 90 17.66 11.19 7.24
N TYR A 91 18.23 12.21 6.61
CA TYR A 91 17.53 13.46 6.29
C TYR A 91 16.27 13.25 5.43
N TRP A 92 16.18 12.15 4.67
CA TRP A 92 14.99 11.81 3.89
C TRP A 92 13.76 11.46 4.76
N TYR A 93 13.94 11.17 6.04
CA TYR A 93 12.82 11.02 6.98
C TYR A 93 12.14 12.34 7.31
N ILE A 94 12.83 13.49 7.20
CA ILE A 94 12.28 14.81 7.50
C ILE A 94 11.10 15.16 6.58
N PRO A 95 11.24 15.16 5.24
CA PRO A 95 10.12 15.48 4.36
C PRO A 95 8.96 14.48 4.50
N VAL A 96 9.25 13.21 4.77
CA VAL A 96 8.23 12.18 5.03
C VAL A 96 7.45 12.49 6.31
N ALA A 97 8.13 12.88 7.39
CA ALA A 97 7.50 13.25 8.65
C ALA A 97 6.63 14.51 8.52
N VAL A 98 7.10 15.51 7.75
CA VAL A 98 6.33 16.73 7.47
C VAL A 98 5.04 16.39 6.70
N LEU A 99 5.12 15.54 5.67
CA LEU A 99 3.95 15.10 4.91
C LEU A 99 2.95 14.32 5.78
N ILE A 100 3.44 13.42 6.63
CA ILE A 100 2.59 12.70 7.59
C ILE A 100 1.88 13.69 8.51
N GLY A 101 2.60 14.66 9.09
CA GLY A 101 2.01 15.69 9.93
C GLY A 101 0.93 16.49 9.21
N PHE A 102 1.19 16.88 7.96
CA PHE A 102 0.21 17.56 7.10
C PHE A 102 -1.05 16.73 6.86
N PHE A 103 -0.92 15.42 6.64
CA PHE A 103 -2.06 14.52 6.45
C PHE A 103 -2.94 14.39 7.70
N PHE A 104 -2.40 14.58 8.90
CA PHE A 104 -3.17 14.59 10.15
C PHE A 104 -3.91 15.90 10.44
N ILE A 105 -3.35 17.05 10.05
CA ILE A 105 -3.88 18.37 10.45
C ILE A 105 -5.15 18.74 9.67
N GLU A 106 -5.21 18.42 8.37
CA GLU A 106 -6.27 18.91 7.48
C GLU A 106 -7.41 17.87 7.33
N SER A 107 -8.31 17.74 8.30
CA SER A 107 -9.36 16.69 8.28
C SER A 107 -10.56 16.99 7.36
N ASP A 108 -10.42 17.88 6.38
CA ASP A 108 -11.55 18.26 5.53
C ASP A 108 -11.85 17.19 4.48
N PHE A 109 -13.10 16.71 4.45
CA PHE A 109 -13.53 15.52 3.71
C PHE A 109 -13.27 15.63 2.20
N GLY A 110 -13.26 16.84 1.64
CA GLY A 110 -12.98 17.09 0.21
C GLY A 110 -11.51 16.92 -0.19
N THR A 111 -10.60 16.76 0.77
CA THR A 111 -9.15 16.69 0.52
C THR A 111 -8.55 15.29 0.66
N HIS A 112 -9.35 14.29 1.06
CA HIS A 112 -8.88 12.92 1.26
C HIS A 112 -8.24 12.32 0.01
N ASP A 113 -8.90 12.43 -1.15
CA ASP A 113 -8.39 11.93 -2.42
C ASP A 113 -7.05 12.58 -2.80
N LEU A 114 -6.93 13.89 -2.56
CA LEU A 114 -5.70 14.64 -2.79
C LEU A 114 -4.53 14.11 -1.95
N LYS A 115 -4.77 13.85 -0.66
CA LYS A 115 -3.75 13.29 0.23
C LYS A 115 -3.28 11.92 -0.23
N LYS A 116 -4.21 11.07 -0.68
CA LYS A 116 -3.87 9.74 -1.21
C LYS A 116 -3.08 9.85 -2.52
N ILE A 117 -3.46 10.75 -3.42
CA ILE A 117 -2.71 11.00 -4.67
C ILE A 117 -1.28 11.45 -4.34
N ILE A 118 -1.11 12.43 -3.45
CA ILE A 118 0.22 12.93 -3.05
C ILE A 118 1.04 11.80 -2.42
N SER A 119 0.45 11.03 -1.50
CA SER A 119 1.11 9.88 -0.86
C SER A 119 1.61 8.88 -1.90
N ASN A 120 0.75 8.48 -2.84
CA ASN A 120 1.09 7.53 -3.88
C ASN A 120 2.21 8.06 -4.78
N ILE A 121 2.21 9.34 -5.16
CA ILE A 121 3.30 9.96 -5.94
C ILE A 121 4.63 9.84 -5.20
N VAL A 122 4.67 10.13 -3.90
CA VAL A 122 5.88 10.00 -3.10
C VAL A 122 6.37 8.55 -3.05
N VAL A 123 5.46 7.59 -2.87
CA VAL A 123 5.78 6.16 -2.92
C VAL A 123 6.36 5.76 -4.27
N ILE A 124 5.77 6.22 -5.38
CA ILE A 124 6.28 5.96 -6.75
C ILE A 124 7.70 6.51 -6.92
N CYS A 125 7.98 7.72 -6.42
CA CYS A 125 9.33 8.30 -6.51
C CYS A 125 10.36 7.46 -5.76
N PHE A 126 10.04 7.02 -4.53
CA PHE A 126 10.93 6.16 -3.74
C PHE A 126 11.13 4.77 -4.37
N ALA A 127 10.03 4.13 -4.79
CA ALA A 127 10.07 2.82 -5.44
C ALA A 127 10.85 2.89 -6.76
N GLY A 128 10.56 3.90 -7.58
CA GLY A 128 11.25 4.13 -8.85
C GLY A 128 12.75 4.38 -8.67
N TYR A 129 13.13 5.19 -7.67
CA TYR A 129 14.54 5.41 -7.33
C TYR A 129 15.25 4.11 -6.91
N SER A 130 14.61 3.30 -6.06
CA SER A 130 15.13 1.99 -5.62
C SER A 130 15.34 1.04 -6.81
N LEU A 131 14.33 0.92 -7.69
CA LEU A 131 14.39 0.10 -8.89
C LEU A 131 15.50 0.54 -9.85
N LEU A 132 15.60 1.84 -10.15
CA LEU A 132 16.65 2.40 -11.00
C LEU A 132 18.04 2.16 -10.42
N THR A 133 18.18 2.29 -9.10
CA THR A 133 19.45 2.05 -8.41
C THR A 133 19.87 0.58 -8.50
N GLU A 134 18.94 -0.36 -8.34
CA GLU A 134 19.25 -1.79 -8.47
C GLU A 134 19.53 -2.18 -9.93
N MET A 135 18.85 -1.57 -10.91
CA MET A 135 19.15 -1.77 -12.35
C MET A 135 20.55 -1.27 -12.75
N ARG A 136 21.07 -0.24 -12.08
CA ARG A 136 22.43 0.27 -12.31
C ARG A 136 23.52 -0.63 -11.72
N ARG A 137 23.19 -1.56 -10.82
CA ARG A 137 24.18 -2.46 -10.22
C ARG A 137 24.48 -3.62 -11.17
N SER A 138 25.76 -4.00 -11.25
CA SER A 138 26.24 -5.06 -12.14
C SER A 138 25.71 -6.46 -11.79
N LYS A 139 25.22 -6.67 -10.56
CA LYS A 139 24.53 -7.87 -10.13
C LYS A 139 23.28 -7.47 -9.35
N ILE A 140 22.12 -7.88 -9.86
CA ILE A 140 20.85 -7.79 -9.12
C ILE A 140 20.97 -8.73 -7.93
N SER A 141 21.06 -8.17 -6.73
CA SER A 141 21.26 -8.93 -5.49
C SER A 141 20.02 -8.94 -4.61
N ASP A 142 19.06 -8.09 -4.94
CA ASP A 142 17.86 -7.90 -4.17
C ASP A 142 16.80 -8.99 -4.44
N ARG A 143 16.45 -9.71 -3.38
CA ARG A 143 15.46 -10.79 -3.39
C ARG A 143 14.04 -10.28 -3.61
N PHE A 144 13.78 -9.00 -3.32
CA PHE A 144 12.47 -8.36 -3.37
C PHE A 144 12.29 -7.44 -4.58
N ILE A 145 13.17 -7.51 -5.59
CA ILE A 145 13.08 -6.65 -6.78
C ILE A 145 11.73 -6.76 -7.52
N LEU A 146 11.17 -7.98 -7.55
CA LEU A 146 9.87 -8.23 -8.15
C LEU A 146 8.75 -7.54 -7.35
N VAL A 147 8.82 -7.58 -6.01
CA VAL A 147 7.87 -6.89 -5.13
C VAL A 147 7.95 -5.38 -5.33
N ASP A 148 9.15 -4.82 -5.41
CA ASP A 148 9.33 -3.38 -5.69
C ASP A 148 8.69 -2.97 -7.02
N GLY A 149 8.82 -3.81 -8.04
CA GLY A 149 8.17 -3.60 -9.34
C GLY A 149 6.65 -3.55 -9.22
N PHE A 150 6.05 -4.47 -8.46
CA PHE A 150 4.60 -4.45 -8.21
C PHE A 150 4.15 -3.31 -7.30
N ILE A 151 4.96 -2.88 -6.33
CA ILE A 151 4.67 -1.67 -5.54
C ILE A 151 4.64 -0.48 -6.48
N PHE A 152 5.68 -0.27 -7.29
CA PHE A 152 5.73 0.81 -8.27
C PHE A 152 4.52 0.79 -9.22
N LEU A 153 4.22 -0.38 -9.80
CA LEU A 153 3.09 -0.55 -10.72
C LEU A 153 1.75 -0.25 -10.06
N TYR A 154 1.49 -0.83 -8.88
CA TYR A 154 0.25 -0.63 -8.14
C TYR A 154 0.03 0.85 -7.85
N TYR A 155 0.99 1.50 -7.20
CA TYR A 155 0.84 2.91 -6.82
C TYR A 155 0.76 3.84 -8.03
N ALA A 156 1.49 3.56 -9.11
CA ALA A 156 1.39 4.31 -10.36
C ALA A 156 -0.02 4.28 -10.93
N VAL A 157 -0.63 3.09 -11.05
CA VAL A 157 -2.00 2.97 -11.56
C VAL A 157 -3.01 3.54 -10.57
N SER A 158 -2.81 3.35 -9.26
CA SER A 158 -3.68 3.92 -8.23
C SER A 158 -3.73 5.46 -8.30
N VAL A 159 -2.62 6.16 -8.59
CA VAL A 159 -2.64 7.63 -8.78
C VAL A 159 -3.66 8.03 -9.85
N PHE A 160 -3.62 7.38 -11.01
CA PHE A 160 -4.57 7.68 -12.09
C PHE A 160 -6.00 7.34 -11.70
N ILE A 161 -6.21 6.23 -11.00
CA ILE A 161 -7.53 5.83 -10.49
C ILE A 161 -8.10 6.88 -9.53
N PHE A 162 -7.34 7.33 -8.53
CA PHE A 162 -7.81 8.35 -7.59
C PHE A 162 -8.03 9.71 -8.26
N PHE A 163 -7.20 10.03 -9.27
CA PHE A 163 -7.40 11.24 -10.06
C PHE A 163 -8.70 11.19 -10.87
N MET A 164 -9.01 10.05 -11.50
CA MET A 164 -10.29 9.84 -12.19
C MET A 164 -11.48 9.91 -11.23
N LEU A 165 -11.40 9.25 -10.07
CA LEU A 165 -12.46 9.29 -9.05
C LEU A 165 -12.76 10.72 -8.59
N ARG A 166 -11.73 11.53 -8.39
CA ARG A 166 -11.89 12.94 -7.96
C ARG A 166 -12.53 13.82 -9.04
N GLN A 167 -12.22 13.59 -10.32
CA GLN A 167 -12.70 14.45 -11.40
C GLN A 167 -14.18 14.27 -11.72
N LEU A 168 -14.81 13.19 -11.23
CA LEU A 168 -16.06 12.73 -11.79
C LEU A 168 -17.13 12.59 -10.69
N LYS A 169 -17.71 13.74 -10.32
CA LYS A 169 -18.97 13.85 -9.53
C LYS A 169 -20.20 13.25 -10.26
N THR A 170 -20.00 12.66 -11.43
CA THR A 170 -21.07 12.28 -12.38
C THR A 170 -21.12 10.78 -12.68
N PHE A 171 -20.23 9.98 -12.11
CA PHE A 171 -20.24 8.53 -12.33
C PHE A 171 -21.39 7.84 -11.60
N SER A 172 -21.97 6.85 -12.28
CA SER A 172 -22.89 5.91 -11.69
C SER A 172 -22.18 5.00 -10.68
N ASN A 173 -22.93 4.42 -9.75
CA ASN A 173 -22.39 3.50 -8.75
C ASN A 173 -21.66 2.31 -9.40
N ASP A 174 -22.10 1.84 -10.57
CA ASP A 174 -21.47 0.73 -11.29
C ASP A 174 -20.07 1.07 -11.80
N GLU A 175 -19.85 2.30 -12.29
CA GLU A 175 -18.54 2.77 -12.75
C GLU A 175 -17.57 2.92 -11.57
N VAL A 176 -18.07 3.43 -10.44
CA VAL A 176 -17.30 3.50 -9.19
C VAL A 176 -16.87 2.09 -8.77
N TYR A 177 -17.80 1.12 -8.70
CA TYR A 177 -17.45 -0.27 -8.36
C TYR A 177 -16.46 -0.90 -9.32
N MET A 178 -16.53 -0.59 -10.62
CA MET A 178 -15.55 -1.07 -11.60
C MET A 178 -14.15 -0.52 -11.33
N ILE A 179 -14.03 0.79 -11.12
CA ILE A 179 -12.75 1.47 -10.86
C ILE A 179 -12.12 0.95 -9.55
N TRP A 180 -12.92 0.84 -8.48
CA TRP A 180 -12.47 0.26 -7.22
C TRP A 180 -12.10 -1.21 -7.36
N GLY A 181 -12.84 -1.98 -8.16
CA GLY A 181 -12.54 -3.37 -8.49
C GLY A 181 -11.19 -3.52 -9.19
N MET A 182 -10.88 -2.67 -10.16
CA MET A 182 -9.58 -2.66 -10.84
C MET A 182 -8.43 -2.39 -9.87
N ASN A 183 -8.59 -1.41 -8.96
CA ASN A 183 -7.57 -1.11 -7.97
C ASN A 183 -7.32 -2.30 -7.02
N ASN A 184 -8.38 -2.97 -6.56
CA ASN A 184 -8.27 -4.14 -5.69
C ASN A 184 -7.67 -5.37 -6.40
N LEU A 185 -7.92 -5.52 -7.70
CA LEU A 185 -7.32 -6.58 -8.51
C LEU A 185 -5.80 -6.36 -8.63
N LEU A 186 -5.36 -5.13 -8.90
CA LEU A 186 -3.93 -4.77 -8.91
C LEU A 186 -3.28 -4.98 -7.53
N CYS A 187 -3.99 -4.63 -6.46
CA CYS A 187 -3.56 -4.89 -5.09
C CYS A 187 -3.37 -6.40 -4.83
N SER A 188 -4.25 -7.24 -5.36
CA SER A 188 -4.14 -8.70 -5.26
C SER A 188 -2.87 -9.22 -5.94
N PHE A 189 -2.48 -8.67 -7.10
CA PHE A 189 -1.22 -9.03 -7.75
C PHE A 189 0.01 -8.63 -6.91
N LEU A 190 -0.03 -7.47 -6.25
CA LEU A 190 1.00 -7.07 -5.30
C LEU A 190 1.10 -8.09 -4.15
N TYR A 191 -0.02 -8.52 -3.57
CA TYR A 191 0.00 -9.52 -2.49
C TYR A 191 0.52 -10.89 -2.96
N ILE A 192 0.13 -11.34 -4.15
CA ILE A 192 0.64 -12.58 -4.75
C ILE A 192 2.16 -12.49 -4.95
N SER A 193 2.67 -11.35 -5.42
CA SER A 193 4.10 -11.10 -5.57
C SER A 193 4.86 -11.23 -4.24
N ILE A 194 4.31 -10.67 -3.16
CA ILE A 194 4.92 -10.74 -1.83
C ILE A 194 4.87 -12.18 -1.29
N ILE A 195 3.73 -12.86 -1.41
CA ILE A 195 3.58 -14.27 -1.03
C ILE A 195 4.61 -15.13 -1.76
N TYR A 196 4.70 -15.00 -3.08
CA TYR A 196 5.66 -15.72 -3.90
C TYR A 196 7.09 -15.48 -3.43
N THR A 197 7.46 -14.23 -3.17
CA THR A 197 8.79 -13.87 -2.67
C THR A 197 9.07 -14.47 -1.30
N PHE A 198 8.13 -14.42 -0.36
CA PHE A 198 8.30 -15.04 0.96
C PHE A 198 8.41 -16.56 0.91
N LEU A 199 7.66 -17.23 0.03
CA LEU A 199 7.76 -18.67 -0.17
C LEU A 199 9.09 -19.08 -0.78
N LYS A 200 9.63 -18.26 -1.70
CA LYS A 200 10.94 -18.48 -2.33
C LYS A 200 12.11 -18.33 -1.36
N LEU A 201 11.92 -17.70 -0.18
CA LEU A 201 12.93 -17.64 0.86
C LEU A 201 13.22 -19.04 1.42
N LYS A 202 14.37 -19.58 1.03
CA LYS A 202 14.96 -20.81 1.59
C LYS A 202 15.83 -20.45 2.81
N LYS A 203 15.88 -21.40 3.75
CA LYS A 203 16.79 -21.38 4.91
C LYS A 203 18.24 -21.43 4.46
#